data_AF-A0AAW8BJ58-F1
#
_entry.id   AF-A0AAW8BJ58-F1
#
_cell.length_a   1.000
_cell.length_b   1.000
_cell.length_c   1.000
_cell.angle_alpha   90.00
_cell.angle_beta   90.00
_cell.angle_gamma   90.00
#
_symmetry.space_group_name_H-M   'P 1'
#
loop_
_entity.id
_entity.type
_entity.pdbx_description
1 polymer ?
#
loop_
_entity_poly.entity_id
_entity_poly.type
_entity_poly.pdbx_seq_one_letter_code
_entity_poly.pdbx_strand_id
1 'polypeptide(L)'
;MSRPLFVDPGAALHAGAVAREQSEAVTAYLRSVDQDVEDLVATWKGDAAMAYSDAWRELLPLLQSMAAELDRLGEHVSRSTAAFVESDLVE
;
A
#
# COMPACT_ATOMS: atom_id res chain seq x y z
N MET A 1 -20.91 26.50 0.12
CA MET A 1 -21.65 25.24 -0.06
C MET A 1 -20.89 24.40 -1.06
N SER A 2 -20.33 23.27 -0.63
CA SER A 2 -19.65 22.33 -1.54
C SER A 2 -20.70 21.65 -2.41
N ARG A 3 -20.48 21.60 -3.72
CA ARG A 3 -21.34 20.86 -4.65
C ARG A 3 -21.39 19.39 -4.23
N PRO A 4 -22.55 18.70 -4.31
CA PRO A 4 -22.59 17.27 -4.12
C PRO A 4 -21.63 16.62 -5.11
N LEU A 5 -20.68 15.87 -4.57
CA LEU A 5 -19.68 15.14 -5.34
C LEU A 5 -20.38 13.88 -5.85
N PHE A 6 -20.73 13.87 -7.13
CA PHE A 6 -21.26 12.65 -7.76
C PHE A 6 -20.09 11.69 -7.96
N VAL A 7 -20.05 10.65 -7.13
CA VAL A 7 -19.06 9.58 -7.24
C VAL A 7 -19.74 8.40 -7.92
N ASP A 8 -19.26 8.02 -9.11
CA ASP A 8 -19.69 6.78 -9.76
C ASP A 8 -19.24 5.59 -8.88
N PRO A 9 -20.18 4.76 -8.36
CA PRO A 9 -19.84 3.61 -7.55
C PRO A 9 -18.92 2.61 -8.27
N GLY A 10 -19.08 2.45 -9.58
CA GLY A 10 -18.21 1.58 -10.38
C GLY A 10 -16.76 2.06 -10.37
N ALA A 11 -16.57 3.36 -10.62
CA ALA A 11 -15.24 3.99 -10.57
C ALA A 11 -14.61 3.92 -9.18
N ALA A 12 -15.38 4.10 -8.11
CA ALA A 12 -14.86 4.04 -6.74
C ALA A 12 -14.47 2.62 -6.31
N LEU A 13 -15.28 1.60 -6.64
CA LEU A 13 -14.92 0.20 -6.42
C LEU A 13 -13.67 -0.19 -7.21
N HIS A 14 -13.55 0.27 -8.46
CA HIS A 14 -12.35 0.06 -9.26
C HIS A 14 -11.11 0.70 -8.62
N ALA A 15 -11.22 1.96 -8.16
CA ALA A 15 -10.12 2.63 -7.48
C ALA A 15 -9.69 1.89 -6.20
N GLY A 16 -10.65 1.36 -5.44
CA GLY A 16 -10.38 0.54 -4.25
C GLY A 16 -9.63 -0.75 -4.59
N ALA A 17 -10.05 -1.45 -5.65
CA ALA A 17 -9.38 -2.66 -6.14
C ALA A 17 -7.94 -2.36 -6.62
N VAL A 18 -7.75 -1.27 -7.36
CA VAL A 18 -6.42 -0.84 -7.82
C VAL A 18 -5.50 -0.52 -6.63
N ALA A 19 -6.00 0.20 -5.62
CA ALA A 19 -5.20 0.50 -4.42
C ALA A 19 -4.72 -0.78 -3.72
N ARG A 20 -5.60 -1.78 -3.60
CA ARG A 20 -5.24 -3.09 -3.04
C ARG A 20 -4.21 -3.83 -3.88
N GLU A 21 -4.41 -3.92 -5.20
CA GLU A 21 -3.47 -4.55 -6.12
C GLU A 21 -2.07 -3.92 -6.02
N GLN A 22 -2.01 -2.58 -6.00
CA GLN A 22 -0.74 -1.86 -5.85
C GLN A 22 -0.09 -2.09 -4.48
N SER A 23 -0.87 -2.16 -3.39
CA SER A 23 -0.35 -2.51 -2.07
C SER A 23 0.27 -3.92 -2.05
N GLU A 24 -0.40 -4.89 -2.65
CA GLU A 24 0.09 -6.27 -2.76
C GLU A 24 1.38 -6.32 -3.60
N ALA A 25 1.42 -5.60 -4.73
CA ALA A 25 2.60 -5.50 -5.57
C ALA A 25 3.80 -4.85 -4.86
N VAL A 26 3.58 -3.73 -4.16
CA VAL A 26 4.62 -3.08 -3.35
C VAL A 26 5.12 -4.00 -2.25
N THR A 27 4.21 -4.69 -1.55
CA THR A 27 4.58 -5.63 -0.49
C THR A 27 5.44 -6.78 -1.01
N ALA A 28 5.08 -7.35 -2.16
CA ALA A 28 5.86 -8.40 -2.80
C ALA A 28 7.25 -7.89 -3.24
N TYR A 29 7.30 -6.70 -3.82
CA TYR A 29 8.55 -6.07 -4.23
C TYR A 29 9.48 -5.79 -3.05
N LEU A 30 8.96 -5.26 -1.93
CA LEU A 30 9.73 -5.01 -0.73
C LEU A 30 10.36 -6.28 -0.15
N ARG A 31 9.65 -7.42 -0.19
CA ARG A 31 10.22 -8.71 0.22
C ARG A 31 11.37 -9.16 -0.67
N SER A 32 11.27 -8.92 -1.99
CA SER A 32 12.35 -9.23 -2.92
C SER A 32 13.59 -8.39 -2.63
N VAL A 33 13.40 -7.08 -2.45
CA VAL A 33 14.52 -6.17 -2.15
C VAL A 33 15.14 -6.50 -0.79
N ASP A 34 14.34 -6.87 0.21
CA ASP A 34 14.85 -7.29 1.51
C ASP A 34 15.79 -8.49 1.40
N GLN A 35 15.39 -9.51 0.62
CA GLN A 35 16.25 -10.65 0.34
C GLN A 35 17.54 -10.26 -0.40
N ASP A 36 17.44 -9.40 -1.42
CA ASP A 36 18.61 -8.92 -2.17
C ASP A 36 19.59 -8.15 -1.25
N VAL A 37 19.07 -7.38 -0.30
CA VAL A 37 19.89 -6.66 0.70
C VAL A 37 20.55 -7.65 1.65
N GLU A 38 19.84 -8.67 2.15
CA GLU A 38 20.41 -9.72 3.00
C GLU A 38 21.56 -10.45 2.30
N ASP A 39 21.38 -10.82 1.04
CA ASP A 39 22.40 -11.50 0.22
C ASP A 39 23.62 -10.59 -0.01
N LEU A 40 23.39 -9.30 -0.26
CA LEU A 40 24.45 -8.32 -0.43
C LEU A 40 25.28 -8.16 0.85
N VAL A 41 24.66 -7.94 2.01
CA VAL A 41 25.39 -7.73 3.28
C VAL A 41 26.01 -9.02 3.83
N ALA A 42 25.53 -10.18 3.38
CA ALA A 42 26.16 -11.46 3.68
C ALA A 42 27.59 -11.53 3.11
N THR A 43 27.83 -10.95 1.93
CA THR A 43 29.13 -11.00 1.23
C THR A 43 29.94 -9.71 1.34
N TRP A 44 29.29 -8.56 1.50
CA TRP A 44 29.92 -7.26 1.66
C TRP A 44 30.22 -6.95 3.14
N LYS A 45 31.50 -6.69 3.48
CA LYS A 45 31.96 -6.40 4.84
C LYS A 45 32.55 -4.99 4.97
N GLY A 46 32.58 -4.49 6.20
CA GLY A 46 33.12 -3.19 6.57
C GLY A 46 32.04 -2.16 6.91
N ASP A 47 32.47 -0.98 7.34
CA ASP A 47 31.60 0.08 7.89
C ASP A 47 30.53 0.55 6.90
N ALA A 48 30.84 0.57 5.60
CA ALA A 48 29.89 0.93 4.56
C ALA A 48 28.73 -0.08 4.42
N ALA A 49 29.02 -1.38 4.58
CA ALA A 49 27.99 -2.42 4.55
C ALA A 49 27.07 -2.33 5.78
N MET A 50 27.63 -2.00 6.95
CA MET A 50 26.86 -1.76 8.17
C MET A 50 25.94 -0.55 8.02
N ALA A 51 26.47 0.59 7.56
CA ALA A 51 25.67 1.80 7.35
C ALA A 51 24.53 1.58 6.35
N TYR A 52 24.79 0.81 5.28
CA TYR A 52 23.75 0.43 4.32
C TYR A 52 22.67 -0.46 4.96
N SER A 53 23.08 -1.51 5.70
CA SER A 53 22.15 -2.40 6.40
C SER A 53 21.28 -1.66 7.42
N ASP A 54 21.85 -0.70 8.15
CA ASP A 54 21.12 0.09 9.13
C ASP A 54 20.11 1.02 8.45
N ALA A 55 20.52 1.71 7.38
CA ALA A 55 19.60 2.53 6.58
C ALA A 55 18.44 1.71 5.99
N TRP A 56 18.71 0.49 5.52
CA TRP A 56 17.66 -0.41 5.03
C TRP A 56 16.68 -0.82 6.14
N ARG A 57 17.19 -1.20 7.31
CA ARG A 57 16.37 -1.56 8.48
C ARG A 57 15.49 -0.41 8.96
N GLU A 58 15.94 0.83 8.82
CA GLU A 58 15.13 2.01 9.15
C GLU A 58 14.06 2.28 8.08
N LEU A 59 14.38 2.08 6.80
CA LEU A 59 13.48 2.41 5.69
C LEU A 59 12.40 1.35 5.46
N LEU A 60 12.74 0.06 5.57
CA LEU A 60 11.82 -1.05 5.27
C LEU A 60 10.48 -0.95 6.03
N PRO A 61 10.43 -0.68 7.35
CA PRO A 61 9.18 -0.53 8.08
C PRO A 61 8.32 0.65 7.58
N LEU A 62 8.94 1.74 7.13
CA LEU A 62 8.23 2.90 6.58
C LEU A 62 7.55 2.55 5.25
N LEU A 63 8.26 1.84 4.37
CA LEU A 63 7.73 1.39 3.10
C LEU A 63 6.61 0.35 3.28
N GLN A 64 6.75 -0.57 4.23
CA GLN A 64 5.71 -1.52 4.61
C GLN A 64 4.46 -0.81 5.15
N SER A 65 4.65 0.23 5.98
CA SER A 65 3.55 1.05 6.48
C SER A 65 2.79 1.76 5.35
N MET A 66 3.52 2.34 4.38
CA MET A 66 2.89 2.97 3.20
C MET A 66 2.06 1.97 2.38
N ALA A 67 2.56 0.76 2.17
CA ALA A 67 1.79 -0.29 1.50
C ALA A 67 0.52 -0.65 2.29
N ALA A 68 0.63 -0.78 3.61
CA ALA A 68 -0.53 -1.08 4.46
C ALA A 68 -1.58 0.04 4.45
N GLU A 69 -1.17 1.31 4.47
CA GLU A 69 -2.09 2.44 4.36
C GLU A 69 -2.79 2.49 3.00
N LEU A 70 -2.12 2.07 1.92
CA LEU A 70 -2.73 1.98 0.60
C LEU A 70 -3.81 0.88 0.54
N ASP A 71 -3.57 -0.28 1.16
CA ASP A 71 -4.60 -1.34 1.27
C ASP A 71 -5.80 -0.87 2.11
N ARG A 72 -5.55 -0.22 3.25
CA ARG A 72 -6.60 0.37 4.10
C ARG A 72 -7.44 1.39 3.35
N LEU A 73 -6.81 2.23 2.53
CA LEU A 73 -7.52 3.18 1.69
C LEU A 73 -8.43 2.44 0.69
N GLY A 74 -7.91 1.40 0.03
CA GLY A 74 -8.69 0.59 -0.90
C GLY A 74 -9.90 -0.08 -0.26
N GLU A 75 -9.72 -0.65 0.93
CA GLU A 75 -10.79 -1.25 1.73
C GLU A 75 -11.84 -0.21 2.13
N HIS A 76 -11.39 0.95 2.62
CA HIS A 76 -12.28 2.00 3.09
C HIS A 76 -13.14 2.58 1.97
N VAL A 77 -12.55 2.84 0.80
CA VAL A 77 -13.27 3.30 -0.39
C VAL A 77 -14.30 2.25 -0.79
N SER A 78 -13.89 0.99 -0.92
CA SER A 78 -14.79 -0.09 -1.35
C SER A 78 -15.97 -0.28 -0.40
N ARG A 79 -15.72 -0.27 0.91
CA ARG A 79 -16.77 -0.37 1.94
C ARG A 79 -17.72 0.82 1.94
N SER A 80 -17.18 2.03 1.83
CA SER A 80 -18.00 3.24 1.81
C SER A 80 -18.89 3.30 0.57
N THR A 81 -18.36 2.89 -0.59
CA THR A 81 -19.13 2.80 -1.82
C THR A 81 -20.22 1.73 -1.75
N ALA A 82 -19.91 0.55 -1.19
CA ALA A 82 -20.90 -0.51 -1.00
C ALA A 82 -22.06 -0.05 -0.09
N ALA A 83 -21.74 0.60 1.03
CA ALA A 83 -22.75 1.13 1.95
C ALA A 83 -23.61 2.22 1.29
N PHE A 84 -23.01 3.09 0.47
CA PHE A 84 -23.74 4.10 -0.29
C PHE A 84 -24.74 3.46 -1.27
N VAL A 85 -24.30 2.49 -2.07
CA VAL A 85 -25.17 1.78 -3.02
C VAL A 85 -26.30 1.05 -2.30
N GLU A 86 -26.02 0.41 -1.17
CA GLU A 86 -27.05 -0.27 -0.38
C GLU A 86 -28.09 0.72 0.17
N SER A 87 -27.67 1.89 0.65
CA SER A 87 -28.62 2.92 1.11
C SER A 87 -29.49 3.50 -0.01
N ASP A 88 -28.94 3.66 -1.22
CA ASP A 88 -29.63 4.22 -2.38
C ASP A 88 -30.68 3.24 -2.96
N LEU A 89 -30.58 1.94 -2.64
CA LEU A 89 -31.54 0.90 -3.06
C LEU A 89 -32.74 0.74 -2.11
N VAL A 90 -32.71 1.36 -0.93
CA VAL A 90 -33.74 1.24 0.12
C VAL A 90 -34.67 2.46 0.18
N GLU A 91 -34.34 3.55 -0.52
CA GLU A 91 -35.24 4.70 -0.80
C GLU A 91 -36.07 4.49 -2.07
#